data_AF-A0AAD9FJ31-F1
#
_entry.id   AF-A0AAD9FJ31-F1
#
_cell.length_a   1.000
_cell.length_b   1.000
_cell.length_c   1.000
_cell.angle_alpha   90.00
_cell.angle_beta   90.00
_cell.angle_gamma   90.00
#
_symmetry.space_group_name_H-M   'P 1'
#
loop_
_entity.id
_entity.type
_entity.pdbx_description
1 polymer ?
#
loop_
_entity_poly.entity_id
_entity_poly.type
_entity_poly.pdbx_seq_one_letter_code
_entity_poly.pdbx_strand_id
1 'polypeptide(L)'
;MLRGGVFLVSVSLCLVCLIAAPLLARNCSRDLLTGVETLLKKAKELKSLECELYTPTVDHYKNCSQSTMKCLLNEINVLFLEWEAADLSDISELKGLMVDILESMEYNSVDVTTPGTDCLKCESLNVKNAETFMAGLQSILQSMCSSNISPRV
;
A
#
# COMPACT_ATOMS: atom_id res chain seq x y z
N MET A 1 -59.90 30.05 30.88
CA MET A 1 -58.57 30.47 30.41
C MET A 1 -57.58 29.38 30.76
N LEU A 2 -56.87 28.84 29.75
CA LEU A 2 -55.48 28.32 29.75
C LEU A 2 -55.11 27.24 30.82
N ARG A 3 -54.46 26.12 30.53
CA ARG A 3 -53.67 25.68 29.37
C ARG A 3 -53.38 24.19 29.60
N GLY A 4 -53.66 23.33 28.62
CA GLY A 4 -53.24 21.93 28.64
C GLY A 4 -51.73 21.81 28.39
N GLY A 5 -51.04 21.01 29.21
CA GLY A 5 -49.66 20.60 28.97
C GLY A 5 -49.64 19.23 28.31
N VAL A 6 -49.53 19.21 26.98
CA VAL A 6 -49.21 17.99 26.23
C VAL A 6 -47.69 17.88 26.18
N PHE A 7 -47.12 16.91 26.88
CA PHE A 7 -45.72 16.53 26.72
C PHE A 7 -45.62 15.63 25.47
N LEU A 8 -45.35 16.25 24.31
CA LEU A 8 -44.99 15.52 23.10
C LEU A 8 -43.55 15.01 23.25
N VAL A 9 -43.42 13.69 23.44
CA VAL A 9 -42.17 12.95 23.36
C VAL A 9 -41.61 13.13 21.94
N SER A 10 -40.52 13.88 21.84
CA SER A 10 -39.74 14.02 20.61
C SER A 10 -39.07 12.69 20.30
N VAL A 11 -39.67 11.87 19.43
CA VAL A 11 -39.03 10.69 18.86
C VAL A 11 -37.99 11.18 17.85
N SER A 12 -36.73 11.14 18.26
CA SER A 12 -35.56 11.55 17.47
C SER A 12 -35.42 10.67 16.23
N LEU A 13 -36.00 11.10 15.10
CA LEU A 13 -35.84 10.52 13.76
C LEU A 13 -34.47 10.84 13.15
N CYS A 14 -33.38 10.59 13.89
CA CYS A 14 -32.03 10.87 13.43
C CYS A 14 -31.08 9.73 13.83
N LEU A 15 -31.31 8.53 13.31
CA LEU A 15 -30.38 7.41 13.51
C LEU A 15 -30.21 6.51 12.28
N VAL A 16 -30.53 7.00 11.07
CA VAL A 16 -30.39 6.22 9.83
C VAL A 16 -29.34 6.80 8.86
N CYS A 17 -28.86 8.03 9.09
CA CYS A 17 -27.88 8.66 8.18
C CYS A 17 -26.40 8.47 8.58
N LEU A 18 -26.09 7.75 9.67
CA LEU A 18 -24.70 7.54 10.12
C LEU A 18 -24.09 6.20 9.67
N ILE A 19 -24.85 5.35 8.97
CA ILE A 19 -24.35 4.07 8.43
C ILE A 19 -24.05 4.17 6.92
N ALA A 20 -23.72 5.37 6.46
CA ALA A 20 -23.14 5.61 5.14
C ALA A 20 -21.72 6.16 5.27
N ALA A 21 -20.92 5.58 6.18
CA ALA A 21 -19.49 5.60 5.95
C ALA A 21 -19.25 4.74 4.70
N PRO A 22 -18.61 5.25 3.63
CA PRO A 22 -18.22 4.37 2.55
C PRO A 22 -17.20 3.39 3.13
N LEU A 23 -17.58 2.12 3.23
CA LEU A 23 -16.72 0.99 3.62
C LEU A 23 -15.59 0.71 2.60
N LEU A 24 -15.25 1.67 1.73
CA LEU A 24 -14.37 1.48 0.58
C LEU A 24 -13.45 2.68 0.36
N ALA A 25 -13.05 3.38 1.42
CA ALA A 25 -11.84 4.21 1.33
C ALA A 25 -10.64 3.28 1.55
N ARG A 26 -10.02 2.83 0.46
CA ARG A 26 -8.74 2.12 0.51
C ARG A 26 -7.73 3.03 1.21
N ASN A 27 -7.31 2.64 2.41
CA ASN A 27 -6.49 3.48 3.27
C ASN A 27 -5.05 3.55 2.75
N CYS A 28 -4.80 4.48 1.82
CA CYS A 28 -3.46 4.95 1.59
C CYS A 28 -3.00 5.78 2.79
N SER A 29 -2.35 5.12 3.74
CA SER A 29 -1.75 5.81 4.87
C SER A 29 -0.55 6.63 4.41
N ARG A 30 -0.44 7.86 4.92
CA ARG A 30 0.78 8.67 4.78
C ARG A 30 1.99 7.94 5.37
N ASP A 31 1.77 7.11 6.37
CA ASP A 31 2.84 6.37 7.05
C ASP A 31 3.46 5.32 6.12
N LEU A 32 2.64 4.64 5.29
CA LEU A 32 3.11 3.70 4.27
C LEU A 32 4.04 4.40 3.25
N LEU A 33 3.60 5.55 2.72
CA LEU A 33 4.40 6.30 1.75
C LEU A 33 5.69 6.84 2.37
N THR A 34 5.61 7.35 3.60
CA THR A 34 6.77 7.87 4.35
C THR A 34 7.77 6.76 4.67
N GLY A 35 7.27 5.58 5.02
CA GLY A 35 8.10 4.41 5.26
C GLY A 35 8.85 3.96 4.01
N VAL A 36 8.14 3.86 2.88
CA VAL A 36 8.76 3.51 1.59
C VAL A 36 9.79 4.55 1.14
N GLU A 37 9.54 5.84 1.39
CA GLU A 37 10.52 6.91 1.15
C GLU A 37 11.78 6.75 2.01
N THR A 38 11.62 6.32 3.25
CA THR A 38 12.74 6.06 4.18
C THR A 38 13.57 4.88 3.70
N LEU A 39 12.92 3.78 3.31
CA LEU A 39 13.59 2.62 2.73
C LEU A 39 14.29 2.96 1.40
N LEU A 40 13.69 3.80 0.56
CA LEU A 40 14.33 4.25 -0.68
C LEU A 40 15.63 5.01 -0.42
N LYS A 41 15.67 5.87 0.61
CA LYS A 41 16.91 6.55 1.02
C LYS A 41 17.97 5.54 1.45
N LYS A 42 17.58 4.52 2.23
CA LYS A 42 18.49 3.46 2.66
C LYS A 42 18.99 2.61 1.49
N ALA A 43 18.14 2.24 0.55
CA ALA A 43 18.54 1.53 -0.67
C ALA A 43 19.58 2.32 -1.50
N LYS A 44 19.52 3.65 -1.48
CA LYS A 44 20.54 4.51 -2.14
C LYS A 44 21.87 4.52 -1.40
N GLU A 45 21.85 4.49 -0.07
CA GLU A 45 23.05 4.38 0.76
C GLU A 45 23.73 3.01 0.58
N LEU A 46 22.92 1.97 0.40
CA LEU A 46 23.35 0.58 0.28
C LEU A 46 23.58 0.13 -1.18
N LYS A 47 23.84 1.07 -2.10
CA LYS A 47 24.09 0.78 -3.53
C LYS A 47 25.19 -0.24 -3.80
N SER A 48 26.10 -0.45 -2.85
CA SER A 48 27.16 -1.44 -2.94
C SER A 48 26.66 -2.88 -2.86
N LEU A 49 25.46 -3.11 -2.33
CA LEU A 49 24.78 -4.40 -2.42
C LEU A 49 24.14 -4.47 -3.81
N GLU A 50 24.75 -5.27 -4.69
CA GLU A 50 24.29 -5.51 -6.07
C GLU A 50 23.01 -6.37 -6.08
N CYS A 51 21.99 -5.97 -5.32
CA CYS A 51 20.69 -6.63 -5.24
C CYS A 51 20.00 -6.61 -6.61
N GLU A 52 19.44 -7.74 -7.02
CA GLU A 52 18.75 -7.91 -8.29
C GLU A 52 17.30 -8.33 -8.05
N LEU A 53 16.37 -7.39 -8.26
CA LEU A 53 14.96 -7.55 -7.88
C LEU A 53 14.03 -7.47 -9.10
N TYR A 54 13.05 -8.37 -9.16
CA TYR A 54 12.01 -8.34 -10.18
C TYR A 54 11.13 -7.10 -10.00
N THR A 55 11.18 -6.19 -10.98
CA THR A 55 10.61 -4.85 -10.83
C THR A 55 9.40 -4.66 -11.73
N PRO A 56 8.16 -4.73 -11.19
CA PRO A 56 6.96 -4.40 -11.94
C PRO A 56 6.86 -2.88 -12.22
N THR A 57 6.15 -2.52 -13.28
CA THR A 57 5.87 -1.13 -13.64
C THR A 57 4.48 -0.70 -13.20
N VAL A 58 4.21 0.61 -13.20
CA VAL A 58 2.86 1.16 -12.96
C VAL A 58 1.85 0.63 -13.98
N ASP A 59 2.25 0.42 -15.24
CA ASP A 59 1.36 -0.14 -16.25
C ASP A 59 1.09 -1.63 -16.01
N HIS A 60 2.09 -2.39 -15.54
CA HIS A 60 1.87 -3.75 -15.08
C HIS A 60 0.91 -3.77 -13.90
N TYR A 61 1.05 -2.86 -12.93
CA TYR A 61 0.08 -2.69 -11.84
C TYR A 61 -1.33 -2.44 -12.35
N LYS A 62 -1.55 -1.47 -13.25
CA LYS A 62 -2.90 -1.14 -13.75
C LYS A 62 -3.63 -2.35 -14.38
N ASN A 63 -2.88 -3.22 -15.05
CA ASN A 63 -3.43 -4.38 -15.75
C ASN A 63 -3.47 -5.65 -14.88
N CYS A 64 -2.54 -5.78 -13.95
CA CYS A 64 -2.23 -6.99 -13.19
C CYS A 64 -1.97 -6.68 -11.72
N SER A 65 -2.84 -5.87 -11.11
CA SER A 65 -2.57 -5.28 -9.81
C SER A 65 -2.42 -6.32 -8.69
N GLN A 66 -3.15 -7.45 -8.74
CA GLN A 66 -3.02 -8.51 -7.74
C GLN A 66 -1.65 -9.23 -7.86
N SER A 67 -1.27 -9.63 -9.09
CA SER A 67 0.04 -10.24 -9.34
C SER A 67 1.17 -9.29 -8.95
N THR A 68 1.04 -8.01 -9.34
CA THR A 68 2.00 -6.96 -9.04
C THR A 68 2.22 -6.79 -7.54
N MET A 69 1.16 -6.71 -6.73
CA MET A 69 1.29 -6.56 -5.28
C MET A 69 1.97 -7.77 -4.65
N LYS A 70 1.65 -8.99 -5.10
CA LYS A 70 2.33 -10.22 -4.63
C LYS A 70 3.82 -10.21 -4.99
N CYS A 71 4.17 -9.80 -6.21
CA CYS A 71 5.56 -9.69 -6.61
C CYS A 71 6.30 -8.67 -5.75
N LEU A 72 5.75 -7.46 -5.56
CA LEU A 72 6.37 -6.44 -4.73
C LEU A 72 6.60 -6.91 -3.29
N LEU A 73 5.63 -7.59 -2.68
CA LEU A 73 5.78 -8.16 -1.33
C LEU A 73 6.92 -9.17 -1.25
N ASN A 74 6.98 -10.10 -2.20
CA ASN A 74 8.05 -11.11 -2.25
C ASN A 74 9.43 -10.46 -2.43
N GLU A 75 9.56 -9.50 -3.34
CA GLU A 75 10.83 -8.85 -3.65
C GLU A 75 11.29 -7.90 -2.52
N ILE A 76 10.37 -7.25 -1.80
CA ILE A 76 10.71 -6.50 -0.56
C ILE A 76 11.30 -7.46 0.49
N ASN A 77 10.72 -8.66 0.63
CA ASN A 77 11.23 -9.67 1.55
C ASN A 77 12.60 -10.21 1.11
N VAL A 78 12.84 -10.41 -0.19
CA VAL A 78 14.18 -10.77 -0.71
C VAL A 78 15.18 -9.67 -0.38
N LEU A 79 14.87 -8.42 -0.70
CA LEU A 79 15.73 -7.27 -0.40
C LEU A 79 16.08 -7.20 1.09
N PHE A 80 15.12 -7.49 1.98
CA PHE A 80 15.37 -7.55 3.40
C PHE A 80 16.40 -8.61 3.79
N LEU A 81 16.22 -9.82 3.30
CA LEU A 81 17.09 -10.94 3.61
C LEU A 81 18.51 -10.70 3.12
N GLU A 82 18.66 -10.08 1.94
CA GLU A 82 19.95 -9.69 1.39
C GLU A 82 20.63 -8.61 2.24
N TRP A 83 19.88 -7.63 2.72
CA TRP A 83 20.38 -6.63 3.65
C TRP A 83 20.81 -7.26 4.98
N GLU A 84 19.97 -8.10 5.58
CA GLU A 84 20.27 -8.77 6.86
C GLU A 84 21.53 -9.65 6.76
N ALA A 85 21.69 -10.37 5.64
CA ALA A 85 22.87 -11.19 5.38
C ALA A 85 24.15 -10.38 5.19
N ALA A 86 24.04 -9.11 4.79
CA ALA A 86 25.18 -8.20 4.65
C ALA A 86 25.68 -7.62 5.98
N ASP A 87 25.10 -8.03 7.12
CA ASP A 87 25.46 -7.62 8.49
C ASP A 87 25.51 -6.10 8.67
N LEU A 88 24.58 -5.38 8.02
CA LEU A 88 24.47 -3.94 8.21
C LEU A 88 23.75 -3.71 9.54
N SER A 89 24.53 -3.26 10.54
CA SER A 89 24.09 -2.98 11.92
C SER A 89 22.83 -2.10 12.03
N ASP A 90 22.51 -1.34 10.99
CA ASP A 90 21.44 -0.35 10.95
C ASP A 90 20.08 -0.91 10.45
N ILE A 91 20.01 -2.18 10.05
CA ILE A 91 18.75 -2.75 9.50
C ILE A 91 17.77 -3.14 10.60
N SER A 92 18.22 -3.33 11.84
CA SER A 92 17.35 -3.65 12.98
C SER A 92 16.21 -2.63 13.14
N GLU A 93 16.51 -1.35 12.93
CA GLU A 93 15.51 -0.27 13.01
C GLU A 93 14.57 -0.27 11.79
N LEU A 94 15.04 -0.75 10.64
CA LEU A 94 14.24 -0.87 9.41
C LEU A 94 13.31 -2.07 9.44
N LYS A 95 13.63 -3.11 10.24
CA LYS A 95 12.82 -4.32 10.34
C LYS A 95 11.38 -4.03 10.74
N GLY A 96 11.17 -3.17 11.74
CA GLY A 96 9.83 -2.76 12.16
C GLY A 96 9.08 -2.04 11.04
N LEU A 97 9.74 -1.08 10.41
CA LEU A 97 9.19 -0.33 9.28
C LEU A 97 8.81 -1.25 8.11
N MET A 98 9.62 -2.28 7.84
CA MET A 98 9.38 -3.23 6.77
C MET A 98 8.21 -4.16 7.06
N VAL A 99 8.08 -4.63 8.30
CA VAL A 99 6.90 -5.37 8.74
C VAL A 99 5.65 -4.53 8.55
N ASP A 100 5.66 -3.27 9.00
CA ASP A 100 4.51 -2.37 8.86
C ASP A 100 4.14 -2.14 7.39
N ILE A 101 5.14 -2.01 6.50
CA ILE A 101 4.93 -1.86 5.06
C ILE A 101 4.35 -3.14 4.45
N LEU A 102 4.89 -4.30 4.78
CA LEU A 102 4.42 -5.60 4.27
C LEU A 102 2.98 -5.85 4.70
N GLU A 103 2.65 -5.66 5.99
CA GLU A 103 1.30 -5.81 6.53
C GLU A 103 0.32 -4.83 5.87
N SER A 104 0.74 -3.56 5.70
CA SER A 104 -0.08 -2.55 5.04
C SER A 104 -0.33 -2.89 3.56
N MET A 105 0.68 -3.38 2.84
CA MET A 105 0.56 -3.78 1.45
C MET A 105 -0.28 -5.04 1.28
N GLU A 106 -0.15 -6.02 2.19
CA GLU A 106 -0.95 -7.24 2.19
C GLU A 106 -2.43 -6.91 2.43
N TYR A 107 -2.75 -6.08 3.43
CA TYR A 107 -4.11 -5.60 3.67
C TYR A 107 -4.70 -4.91 2.43
N ASN A 108 -3.91 -4.07 1.76
CA ASN A 108 -4.34 -3.36 0.56
C ASN A 108 -4.42 -4.27 -0.70
N SER A 109 -3.91 -5.50 -0.65
CA SER A 109 -3.88 -6.44 -1.78
C SER A 109 -5.15 -7.30 -1.93
N VAL A 110 -5.95 -7.40 -0.87
CA VAL A 110 -7.11 -8.32 -0.78
C VAL A 110 -8.25 -7.95 -1.75
N ASP A 111 -8.39 -6.67 -2.10
CA ASP A 111 -9.56 -6.17 -2.87
C ASP A 111 -9.24 -5.83 -4.34
N VAL A 112 -8.09 -6.30 -4.84
CA VAL A 112 -7.58 -5.95 -6.15
C VAL A 112 -8.20 -6.86 -7.22
N THR A 113 -9.41 -6.52 -7.63
CA THR A 113 -10.26 -7.30 -8.54
C THR A 113 -10.10 -6.88 -10.00
N THR A 114 -8.92 -7.11 -10.58
CA THR A 114 -8.79 -7.19 -12.04
C THR A 114 -8.22 -8.56 -12.41
N PRO A 115 -9.06 -9.50 -12.90
CA PRO A 115 -8.57 -10.75 -13.44
C PRO A 115 -7.98 -10.46 -14.83
N GLY A 116 -6.73 -9.99 -14.86
CA GLY A 116 -5.94 -10.03 -16.08
C GLY A 116 -5.68 -11.50 -16.43
N THR A 117 -6.23 -11.99 -17.54
CA THR A 117 -6.13 -13.40 -17.94
C THR A 117 -4.71 -13.85 -18.29
N ASP A 118 -3.80 -12.90 -18.52
CA ASP A 118 -2.40 -13.15 -18.93
C ASP A 118 -1.39 -12.30 -18.11
N CYS A 119 -1.52 -12.31 -16.79
CA CYS A 119 -0.53 -11.63 -15.94
C CYS A 119 0.79 -12.41 -15.89
N LEU A 120 1.89 -11.71 -16.19
CA LEU A 120 3.22 -12.26 -16.05
C LEU A 120 3.48 -12.71 -14.61
N LYS A 121 4.26 -13.79 -14.47
CA LYS A 121 4.87 -14.18 -13.20
C LYS A 121 5.95 -13.18 -12.82
N CYS A 122 6.27 -13.08 -11.54
CA CYS A 122 7.27 -12.14 -11.02
C CYS A 122 8.61 -12.33 -11.72
N GLU A 123 9.03 -13.59 -11.89
CA GLU A 123 10.31 -13.98 -12.49
C GLU A 123 10.41 -13.69 -13.99
N SER A 124 9.31 -13.27 -14.62
CA SER A 124 9.26 -12.83 -16.01
C SER A 124 9.31 -11.31 -16.15
N LEU A 125 9.38 -10.57 -15.04
CA LEU A 125 9.55 -9.13 -15.02
C LEU A 125 11.03 -8.76 -15.21
N ASN A 126 11.28 -7.48 -15.51
CA ASN A 126 12.65 -6.99 -15.63
C ASN A 126 13.32 -6.95 -14.26
N VAL A 127 14.54 -7.49 -14.19
CA VAL A 127 15.41 -7.37 -13.01
C VAL A 127 16.01 -5.96 -12.97
N LYS A 128 16.00 -5.33 -11.79
CA LYS A 128 16.61 -4.02 -11.54
C LYS A 128 17.29 -4.00 -10.17
N ASN A 129 18.15 -3.00 -9.97
CA ASN A 129 18.77 -2.76 -8.67
C ASN A 129 17.77 -2.26 -7.61
N ALA A 130 18.16 -2.36 -6.33
CA ALA A 130 17.35 -1.95 -5.20
C ALA A 130 16.81 -0.51 -5.28
N GLU A 131 17.63 0.46 -5.71
CA GLU A 131 17.19 1.85 -5.87
C GLU A 131 16.05 1.97 -6.88
N THR A 132 16.21 1.36 -8.04
CA THR A 132 15.21 1.41 -9.13
C THR A 132 13.94 0.67 -8.73
N PHE A 133 14.09 -0.48 -8.09
CA PHE A 133 12.96 -1.23 -7.54
C PHE A 133 12.16 -0.39 -6.54
N MET A 134 12.82 0.23 -5.55
CA MET A 134 12.17 1.05 -4.53
C MET A 134 11.49 2.29 -5.10
N ALA A 135 12.08 2.93 -6.12
CA ALA A 135 11.45 4.03 -6.83
C ALA A 135 10.18 3.58 -7.61
N GLY A 136 10.23 2.38 -8.20
CA GLY A 136 9.08 1.74 -8.84
C GLY A 136 7.95 1.43 -7.85
N LEU A 137 8.29 0.85 -6.70
CA LEU A 137 7.37 0.60 -5.60
C LEU A 137 6.67 1.90 -5.15
N GLN A 138 7.45 2.97 -4.89
CA GLN A 138 6.88 4.27 -4.50
C GLN A 138 5.89 4.79 -5.56
N SER A 139 6.24 4.67 -6.85
CA SER A 139 5.37 5.12 -7.94
C SER A 139 4.06 4.32 -8.03
N ILE A 140 4.13 2.99 -7.81
CA ILE A 140 2.95 2.12 -7.79
C ILE A 140 2.06 2.45 -6.60
N LEU A 141 2.62 2.63 -5.41
CA LEU A 141 1.87 3.00 -4.21
C LEU A 141 1.24 4.38 -4.35
N GLN A 142 1.94 5.37 -4.91
CA GLN A 142 1.37 6.67 -5.24
C GLN A 142 0.21 6.55 -6.23
N SER A 143 0.35 5.74 -7.29
CA SER A 143 -0.74 5.47 -8.22
C SER A 143 -1.95 4.85 -7.52
N MET A 144 -1.72 3.89 -6.63
CA MET A 144 -2.78 3.29 -5.81
C MET A 144 -3.49 4.35 -4.94
N CYS A 145 -2.74 5.27 -4.36
CA CYS A 145 -3.30 6.35 -3.53
C CYS A 145 -4.10 7.37 -4.35
N SER A 146 -3.60 7.75 -5.54
CA SER A 146 -4.25 8.74 -6.40
C SER A 146 -5.52 8.21 -7.07
N SER A 147 -5.59 6.92 -7.39
CA SER A 147 -6.79 6.29 -7.95
C SER A 147 -8.00 6.26 -7.00
N ASN A 148 -7.84 6.65 -5.73
CA ASN A 148 -8.92 6.79 -4.74
C ASN A 148 -9.50 8.22 -4.66
N ILE A 149 -8.99 9.18 -5.44
CA ILE A 149 -9.63 10.50 -5.56
C ILE A 149 -10.70 10.39 -6.66
N SER A 150 -11.86 9.83 -6.33
CA SER A 150 -13.08 10.15 -7.08
C SER A 150 -13.55 11.53 -6.63
N PRO A 151 -13.64 12.54 -7.53
CA PRO A 151 -14.31 13.78 -7.20
C PRO A 151 -15.81 13.44 -7.04
N ARG A 152 -16.33 13.54 -5.81
CA ARG A 152 -17.77 13.64 -5.59
C ARG A 152 -18.25 14.89 -6.34
N VAL A 153 -18.91 14.68 -7.48
CA VAL A 153 -19.87 15.63 -8.06
C VAL A 153 -21.24 15.30 -7.51
#